data_AF-A0A9W4XUP0-F1
#
_entry.id   AF-A0A9W4XUP0-F1
#
_cell.length_a   1.000
_cell.length_b   1.000
_cell.length_c   1.000
_cell.angle_alpha   90.00
_cell.angle_beta   90.00
_cell.angle_gamma   90.00
#
_symmetry.space_group_name_H-M   'P 1'
#
loop_
_entity.id
_entity.type
_entity.pdbx_description
1 polymer ?
#
loop_
_entity_poly.entity_id
_entity_poly.type
_entity_poly.pdbx_seq_one_letter_code
_entity_poly.pdbx_strand_id
1 'polypeptide(L)'
;MSGVEFIKISAAKNMRSGVNVLAEVKTKGEKRNVNLKTGGNVDVCDAVIMDETGEMKLTLWAEDIDKVKSGDKIAITNGYINAFRGEPSITKGKFGKMEINPS
;
A
#
# COMPACT_ATOMS: atom_id res chain seq x y z
N MET A 1 24.56 8.55 1.86
CA MET A 1 23.23 8.09 2.33
C MET A 1 22.28 8.23 1.16
N SER A 2 21.97 7.13 0.49
CA SER A 2 21.02 7.08 -0.62
C SER A 2 19.62 7.31 -0.05
N GLY A 3 19.13 8.54 -0.13
CA GLY A 3 17.77 8.89 0.27
C GLY A 3 16.77 8.12 -0.59
N VAL A 4 15.80 7.49 0.05
CA VAL A 4 14.66 6.91 -0.67
C VAL A 4 13.85 8.08 -1.22
N GLU A 5 13.80 8.21 -2.54
CA GLU A 5 12.99 9.25 -3.19
C GLU A 5 11.53 8.81 -3.20
N PHE A 6 10.69 9.53 -2.45
CA PHE A 6 9.25 9.34 -2.45
C PHE A 6 8.62 10.13 -3.59
N ILE A 7 7.90 9.41 -4.44
CA ILE A 7 7.17 9.98 -5.56
C ILE A 7 5.68 10.07 -5.24
N LYS A 8 4.98 10.85 -6.05
CA LYS A 8 3.56 11.14 -5.88
C LYS A 8 2.65 10.01 -6.40
N ILE A 9 1.47 9.83 -5.80
CA ILE A 9 0.51 8.79 -6.21
C ILE A 9 0.20 8.84 -7.71
N SER A 10 0.04 10.03 -8.29
CA SER A 10 -0.23 10.15 -9.73
C SER A 10 0.92 9.60 -10.61
N ALA A 11 2.17 9.74 -10.17
CA ALA A 11 3.32 9.16 -10.86
C ALA A 11 3.43 7.65 -10.58
N ALA A 12 3.12 7.24 -9.35
CA ALA A 12 3.15 5.84 -8.92
C ALA A 12 2.25 4.96 -9.77
N LYS A 13 1.04 5.43 -10.12
CA LYS A 13 0.09 4.69 -10.98
C LYS A 13 0.67 4.25 -12.32
N ASN A 14 1.68 4.96 -12.83
CA ASN A 14 2.35 4.64 -14.10
C ASN A 14 3.59 3.72 -13.93
N MET A 15 4.00 3.45 -12.70
CA MET A 15 5.09 2.53 -12.38
C MET A 15 4.57 1.13 -12.08
N ARG A 16 5.45 0.13 -12.21
CA ARG A 16 5.13 -1.28 -11.91
C ARG A 16 5.74 -1.74 -10.59
N SER A 17 6.96 -1.33 -10.28
CA SER A 17 7.75 -1.81 -9.14
C SER A 17 8.77 -0.78 -8.70
N GLY A 18 9.28 -0.90 -7.47
CA GLY A 18 10.27 0.05 -6.95
C GLY A 18 9.65 1.39 -6.60
N VAL A 19 8.36 1.41 -6.32
CA VAL A 19 7.60 2.63 -6.07
C VAL A 19 7.70 2.98 -4.60
N ASN A 20 8.25 4.16 -4.31
CA ASN A 20 8.22 4.70 -2.96
C ASN A 20 7.18 5.81 -2.91
N VAL A 21 6.16 5.70 -2.07
CA VAL A 21 5.11 6.71 -1.94
C VAL A 21 4.87 7.03 -0.48
N LEU A 22 4.56 8.29 -0.20
CA LEU A 22 4.13 8.75 1.09
C LEU A 22 2.69 9.25 0.94
N ALA A 23 1.78 8.66 1.72
CA ALA A 23 0.35 8.95 1.61
C ALA A 23 -0.35 8.78 2.96
N GLU A 24 -1.50 9.42 3.13
CA GLU A 24 -2.33 9.30 4.31
C GLU A 24 -3.50 8.35 4.05
N VAL A 25 -3.84 7.53 5.04
CA VAL A 25 -4.95 6.59 4.94
C VAL A 25 -6.26 7.35 5.11
N LYS A 26 -7.00 7.52 4.02
CA LYS A 26 -8.30 8.18 4.02
C LYS A 26 -9.36 7.30 4.69
N THR A 27 -9.47 6.06 4.22
CA THR A 27 -10.47 5.09 4.70
C THR A 27 -9.94 3.67 4.58
N LYS A 28 -10.31 2.80 5.51
CA LYS A 28 -10.02 1.37 5.43
C LYS A 28 -11.25 0.62 4.93
N GLY A 29 -11.08 -0.20 3.89
CA GLY A 29 -12.15 -1.02 3.33
C GLY A 29 -12.37 -2.32 4.11
N GLU A 30 -13.05 -3.27 3.47
CA GLU A 30 -13.39 -4.55 4.10
C GLU A 30 -12.21 -5.54 4.06
N LYS A 31 -12.07 -6.29 5.16
CA LYS A 31 -11.17 -7.42 5.23
C LYS A 31 -11.73 -8.59 4.42
N ARG A 32 -10.92 -9.15 3.54
CA ARG A 32 -11.18 -10.35 2.74
C ARG A 32 -10.15 -11.41 3.05
N ASN A 33 -10.59 -12.65 3.16
CA ASN A 33 -9.68 -13.77 3.34
C ASN A 33 -9.25 -14.27 1.95
N VAL A 34 -7.94 -14.36 1.71
CA VAL A 34 -7.39 -14.89 0.45
C VAL A 34 -6.57 -16.14 0.73
N ASN A 35 -6.74 -17.15 -0.12
CA ASN A 35 -5.98 -18.39 -0.04
C ASN A 35 -4.58 -18.20 -0.65
N LEU A 36 -3.55 -18.49 0.13
CA LEU A 36 -2.17 -18.47 -0.33
C LEU A 36 -1.89 -19.69 -1.22
N LYS A 37 -1.07 -19.51 -2.27
CA LYS A 37 -0.62 -20.61 -3.14
C LYS A 37 0.17 -21.69 -2.40
N THR A 38 0.79 -21.34 -1.26
CA THR A 38 1.58 -22.25 -0.43
C THR A 38 0.75 -23.07 0.55
N GLY A 39 -0.59 -22.92 0.54
CA GLY A 39 -1.47 -23.45 1.57
C GLY A 39 -1.59 -22.46 2.73
N GLY A 40 -2.83 -22.26 3.20
CA GLY A 40 -3.18 -21.31 4.25
C GLY A 40 -4.02 -20.12 3.77
N ASN A 41 -4.55 -19.41 4.74
CA ASN A 41 -5.52 -18.33 4.60
C ASN A 41 -4.88 -17.07 5.16
N VAL A 42 -4.87 -15.97 4.41
CA VAL A 42 -4.38 -14.69 4.91
C VAL A 42 -5.45 -13.63 4.72
N ASP A 43 -5.65 -12.82 5.75
CA ASP A 43 -6.53 -11.67 5.65
C ASP A 43 -5.84 -10.58 4.85
N VAL A 44 -6.60 -9.97 3.94
CA VAL A 44 -6.17 -8.85 3.11
C VAL A 44 -7.22 -7.76 3.24
N CYS A 45 -6.80 -6.52 3.36
CA CYS A 45 -7.70 -5.37 3.43
C CYS A 45 -7.27 -4.33 2.42
N ASP A 46 -8.23 -3.79 1.67
CA ASP A 46 -7.96 -2.68 0.77
C ASP A 46 -8.25 -1.37 1.51
N ALA A 47 -7.22 -0.58 1.78
CA ALA A 47 -7.36 0.78 2.28
C ALA A 47 -7.29 1.79 1.12
N VAL A 48 -7.92 2.94 1.27
CA VAL A 48 -7.77 4.08 0.36
C VAL A 48 -6.75 5.01 0.98
N ILE A 49 -5.66 5.23 0.26
CA ILE A 49 -4.64 6.21 0.61
C ILE A 49 -4.74 7.41 -0.32
N MET A 50 -4.47 8.59 0.20
CA MET A 50 -4.48 9.83 -0.57
C MET A 50 -3.25 10.68 -0.28
N ASP A 51 -2.88 11.45 -1.28
CA ASP A 51 -1.80 12.43 -1.25
C ASP A 51 -2.26 13.65 -2.07
N GLU A 52 -1.46 14.70 -2.11
CA GLU A 52 -1.78 15.94 -2.83
C GLU A 52 -2.06 15.77 -4.33
N THR A 53 -1.56 14.69 -4.94
CA THR A 53 -1.79 14.39 -6.37
C THR A 53 -2.99 13.50 -6.66
N GLY A 54 -3.61 12.92 -5.63
CA GLY A 54 -4.77 12.06 -5.79
C GLY A 54 -4.80 10.88 -4.82
N GLU A 55 -5.67 9.91 -5.11
CA GLU A 55 -5.92 8.74 -4.26
C GLU A 55 -5.65 7.42 -4.98
N MET A 56 -5.32 6.38 -4.21
CA MET A 56 -5.01 5.03 -4.66
C MET A 56 -5.38 4.00 -3.61
N LYS A 57 -5.59 2.74 -4.02
CA LYS A 57 -5.82 1.64 -3.08
C LYS A 57 -4.49 1.10 -2.54
N LEU A 58 -4.45 0.77 -1.26
CA LEU A 58 -3.35 0.12 -0.56
C LEU A 58 -3.82 -1.25 -0.08
N THR A 59 -3.18 -2.30 -0.58
CA THR A 59 -3.43 -3.68 -0.15
C THR A 59 -2.60 -3.99 1.08
N LEU A 60 -3.27 -4.07 2.23
CA LEU A 60 -2.72 -4.46 3.53
C LEU A 60 -2.85 -5.97 3.75
N TRP A 61 -1.86 -6.59 4.38
CA TRP A 61 -1.80 -8.04 4.59
C TRP A 61 -1.73 -8.39 6.08
N ALA A 62 -2.53 -9.37 6.51
CA ALA A 62 -2.53 -9.93 7.86
C ALA A 62 -2.51 -8.85 8.96
N GLU A 63 -1.46 -8.83 9.77
CA GLU A 63 -1.25 -7.88 10.87
C GLU A 63 -1.11 -6.41 10.44
N ASP A 64 -0.71 -6.14 9.19
CA ASP A 64 -0.64 -4.78 8.66
C ASP A 64 -2.02 -4.10 8.66
N ILE A 65 -3.07 -4.91 8.54
CA ILE A 65 -4.46 -4.48 8.59
C ILE A 65 -4.72 -3.83 9.94
N ASP A 66 -4.41 -4.49 11.05
CA ASP A 66 -4.68 -3.97 12.41
C ASP A 66 -3.74 -2.83 12.81
N LYS A 67 -2.53 -2.81 12.27
CA LYS A 67 -1.55 -1.74 12.50
C LYS A 67 -1.97 -0.43 11.85
N VAL A 68 -2.58 -0.50 10.66
CA VAL A 68 -2.99 0.68 9.89
C VAL A 68 -4.39 1.15 10.26
N LYS A 69 -4.52 2.43 10.59
CA LYS A 69 -5.80 3.08 10.85
C LYS A 69 -6.07 4.23 9.88
N SER A 70 -7.34 4.57 9.73
CA SER A 70 -7.75 5.79 9.01
C SER A 70 -7.16 7.02 9.71
N GLY A 71 -6.53 7.89 8.95
CA GLY A 71 -5.80 9.08 9.42
C GLY A 71 -4.30 8.85 9.63
N ASP A 72 -3.80 7.61 9.59
CA ASP A 72 -2.37 7.35 9.71
C ASP A 72 -1.63 7.72 8.42
N LYS A 73 -0.41 8.22 8.55
CA LYS A 73 0.50 8.43 7.42
C LYS A 73 1.30 7.17 7.16
N ILE A 74 1.37 6.73 5.92
CA ILE A 74 2.12 5.54 5.53
C ILE A 74 3.18 5.91 4.50
N ALA A 75 4.41 5.52 4.79
CA ALA A 75 5.51 5.49 3.84
C ALA A 75 5.68 4.07 3.31
N ILE A 76 5.48 3.89 2.01
CA ILE A 76 5.77 2.63 1.33
C ILE A 76 7.07 2.82 0.56
N THR A 77 7.98 1.87 0.73
CA THR A 77 9.28 1.85 0.06
C THR A 77 9.41 0.55 -0.72
N ASN A 78 9.88 0.62 -1.96
CA ASN A 78 10.01 -0.51 -2.88
C ASN A 78 8.69 -1.28 -3.05
N GLY A 79 7.59 -0.53 -3.11
CA GLY A 79 6.24 -1.03 -3.34
C GLY A 79 6.01 -1.46 -4.78
N TYR A 80 4.96 -2.23 -4.97
CA TYR A 80 4.53 -2.77 -6.24
C TYR A 80 3.12 -2.29 -6.56
N ILE A 81 2.92 -1.77 -7.77
CA ILE A 81 1.60 -1.37 -8.25
C ILE A 81 1.01 -2.54 -9.01
N ASN A 82 -0.16 -2.96 -8.58
CA ASN A 82 -0.94 -3.97 -9.23
C ASN A 82 -2.27 -3.36 -9.69
N ALA A 83 -2.89 -3.92 -10.72
CA ALA A 83 -4.22 -3.51 -11.13
C ALA A 83 -5.20 -4.60 -10.69
N PHE A 84 -5.97 -4.34 -9.63
CA PHE A 84 -7.02 -5.24 -9.20
C PHE A 84 -8.35 -4.77 -9.77
N ARG A 85 -8.96 -5.59 -10.65
CA ARG A 85 -10.23 -5.27 -11.33
C ARG A 85 -10.22 -3.94 -12.10
N GLY A 86 -9.07 -3.57 -12.67
CA GLY A 86 -8.90 -2.32 -13.42
C GLY A 86 -8.57 -1.09 -12.55
N GLU A 87 -8.54 -1.23 -11.22
CA GLU A 87 -8.13 -0.16 -10.31
C GLU A 87 -6.67 -0.36 -9.86
N PRO A 88 -5.81 0.66 -9.99
CA PRO A 88 -4.44 0.58 -9.49
C PRO A 88 -4.43 0.53 -7.96
N SER A 89 -3.73 -0.47 -7.43
CA SER A 89 -3.50 -0.67 -6.01
C SER A 89 -2.01 -0.89 -5.73
N ILE A 90 -1.49 -0.29 -4.67
CA ILE A 90 -0.12 -0.51 -4.22
C ILE A 90 -0.08 -1.56 -3.12
N THR A 91 0.97 -2.37 -3.12
CA THR A 91 1.27 -3.29 -2.04
C THR A 91 2.77 -3.27 -1.74
N LYS A 92 3.17 -3.52 -0.49
CA LYS A 92 4.60 -3.58 -0.14
C LYS A 92 5.33 -4.75 -0.81
N GLY A 93 4.62 -5.80 -1.24
CA GLY A 93 5.25 -6.98 -1.83
C GLY A 93 6.24 -7.66 -0.87
N LYS A 94 7.08 -8.56 -1.40
CA LYS A 94 8.05 -9.33 -0.59
C LYS A 94 9.31 -8.54 -0.21
N PHE A 95 9.70 -7.56 -1.03
CA PHE A 95 10.92 -6.77 -0.86
C PHE A 95 10.66 -5.31 -0.45
N GLY A 96 9.40 -4.90 -0.34
CA GLY A 96 9.06 -3.56 0.10
C GLY A 96 8.87 -3.47 1.60
N LYS A 97 9.01 -2.24 2.08
CA LYS A 97 8.81 -1.86 3.47
C LYS A 97 7.62 -0.92 3.56
N MET A 98 6.91 -1.00 4.68
CA MET A 98 5.82 -0.11 5.01
C MET A 98 6.10 0.45 6.40
N GLU A 99 6.10 1.76 6.52
CA GLU A 99 6.28 2.51 7.75
C GLU A 99 4.99 3.28 8.05
N ILE A 100 4.49 3.17 9.28
CA ILE A 100 3.27 3.83 9.72
C ILE A 100 3.69 4.94 10.67
N ASN A 101 3.16 6.13 10.44
CA ASN A 101 3.55 7.39 11.08
C ASN A 101 5.08 7.59 11.08
N PRO A 102 5.70 7.67 9.89
CA PRO A 102 7.12 8.01 9.79
C PRO A 102 7.38 9.39 10.43
N SER A 103 8.38 9.44 11.30
CA SER A 103 8.80 10.64 12.05
C SER A 103 9.69 11.58 11.24
#